data_AF-A0A1V1ST36-F1
#
_entry.id   AF-A0A1V1ST36-F1
#
_cell.length_a   1.000
_cell.length_b   1.000
_cell.length_c   1.000
_cell.angle_alpha   90.00
_cell.angle_beta   90.00
_cell.angle_gamma   90.00
#
_symmetry.space_group_name_H-M   'P 1'
#
loop_
_entity.id
_entity.type
_entity.pdbx_description
1 polymer ?
#
loop_
_entity_poly.entity_id
_entity_poly.type
_entity_poly.pdbx_seq_one_letter_code
_entity_poly.pdbx_strand_id
1 'polypeptide(L)'
;MGTGKKERNRLSREGKTGSMDNVKIKGENFYRDAKKVRALNIRKDLGPRRNAEGKIVEAAKYQSREAPVARIEPNRKWFTNTRVISQDSLTQFREAMAEKASDPYAVLLKSNKLPMTLLRDGSDTPGLKQHRAKMMIQTSSFADTFGPASQRKRVKLDVSSLAQMAEESENSMDTYRERLEKARLLSGTDENNEEGGEDRVEVADPLSLAIEPVFQKGQSKRIWNELYKVLVRIYSNAVLELGSD
;
A
#
# COMPACT_ATOMS: atom_id res chain seq x y z
N MET A 1 -36.88 -52.56 14.73
CA MET A 1 -36.04 -51.70 13.84
C MET A 1 -36.64 -50.31 13.77
N GLY A 2 -35.87 -49.25 14.05
CA GLY A 2 -36.40 -47.88 14.05
C GLY A 2 -36.75 -47.37 12.64
N THR A 3 -38.01 -46.97 12.44
CA THR A 3 -38.52 -46.41 11.18
C THR A 3 -38.33 -44.88 11.12
N GLY A 4 -38.34 -44.17 12.24
CA GLY A 4 -38.30 -42.70 12.25
C GLY A 4 -36.95 -42.06 11.90
N LYS A 5 -35.82 -42.64 12.36
CA LYS A 5 -34.47 -42.08 12.20
C LYS A 5 -33.71 -42.66 11.00
N LYS A 6 -34.36 -42.73 9.84
CA LYS A 6 -33.74 -43.15 8.57
C LYS A 6 -33.65 -41.96 7.63
N GLU A 7 -32.53 -41.83 6.92
CA GLU A 7 -32.30 -40.75 5.94
C GLU A 7 -33.40 -40.71 4.87
N ARG A 8 -33.83 -41.86 4.35
CA ARG A 8 -34.95 -41.98 3.40
C ARG A 8 -36.25 -41.40 3.94
N ASN A 9 -36.58 -41.69 5.20
CA ASN A 9 -37.81 -41.23 5.84
C ASN A 9 -37.72 -39.76 6.26
N ARG A 10 -36.52 -39.27 6.60
CA ARG A 10 -36.27 -37.84 6.81
C ARG A 10 -36.49 -37.06 5.52
N LEU A 11 -35.88 -37.49 4.42
CA LEU A 11 -36.00 -36.82 3.14
C LEU A 11 -37.45 -36.77 2.64
N SER A 12 -38.21 -37.85 2.87
CA SER A 12 -39.65 -37.90 2.57
C SER A 12 -40.44 -36.89 3.42
N ARG A 13 -40.15 -36.78 4.72
CA ARG A 13 -40.75 -35.77 5.61
C ARG A 13 -40.38 -34.33 5.26
N GLU A 14 -39.15 -34.11 4.79
CA GLU A 14 -38.67 -32.79 4.39
C GLU A 14 -39.14 -32.40 2.97
N GLY A 15 -39.91 -33.25 2.28
CA GLY A 15 -40.34 -33.01 0.91
C GLY A 15 -39.20 -33.03 -0.12
N LYS A 16 -38.02 -33.53 0.26
CA LYS A 16 -36.82 -33.64 -0.59
C LYS A 16 -36.75 -34.98 -1.34
N THR A 17 -37.89 -35.61 -1.58
CA THR A 17 -38.00 -36.86 -2.33
C THR A 17 -38.37 -36.59 -3.78
N GLY A 18 -37.44 -36.84 -4.70
CA GLY A 18 -37.68 -36.77 -6.14
C GLY A 18 -36.39 -36.72 -6.97
N SER A 19 -36.41 -37.42 -8.10
CA SER A 19 -35.56 -37.42 -9.34
C SER A 19 -34.04 -37.19 -9.30
N MET A 20 -33.43 -36.77 -8.19
CA MET A 20 -32.02 -36.35 -8.09
C MET A 20 -31.27 -37.16 -7.02
N ASP A 21 -31.60 -38.45 -6.89
CA ASP A 21 -30.96 -39.35 -5.92
C ASP A 21 -29.47 -39.59 -6.22
N ASN A 22 -29.06 -39.43 -7.48
CA ASN A 22 -27.68 -39.54 -7.95
C ASN A 22 -26.78 -38.34 -7.59
N VAL A 23 -27.34 -37.18 -7.25
CA VAL A 23 -26.57 -35.96 -6.91
C VAL A 23 -26.26 -35.86 -5.41
N LYS A 24 -26.74 -36.81 -4.60
CA LYS A 24 -26.53 -36.83 -3.15
C LYS A 24 -25.06 -37.05 -2.80
N ILE A 25 -24.57 -36.24 -1.88
CA ILE A 25 -23.16 -36.27 -1.45
C ILE A 25 -23.02 -37.20 -0.26
N LYS A 26 -22.01 -38.08 -0.29
CA LYS A 26 -21.72 -38.98 0.82
C LYS A 26 -21.46 -38.19 2.11
N GLY A 27 -22.18 -38.54 3.17
CA GLY A 27 -22.05 -37.91 4.49
C GLY A 27 -23.06 -36.80 4.78
N GLU A 28 -24.05 -36.60 3.90
CA GLU A 28 -25.24 -35.82 4.22
C GLU A 28 -26.05 -36.49 5.35
N ASN A 29 -26.41 -35.71 6.36
CA ASN A 29 -27.18 -36.18 7.51
C ASN A 29 -27.98 -35.01 8.13
N PHE A 30 -28.70 -35.27 9.21
CA PHE A 30 -29.59 -34.26 9.83
C PHE A 30 -28.85 -32.98 10.27
N TYR A 31 -27.56 -33.08 10.60
CA TYR A 31 -26.74 -31.95 11.07
C TYR A 31 -25.89 -31.30 9.97
N ARG A 32 -25.79 -31.95 8.80
CA ARG A 32 -24.88 -31.60 7.73
C ARG A 32 -25.57 -31.73 6.38
N ASP A 33 -25.92 -30.56 5.84
CA ASP A 33 -26.35 -30.44 4.45
C ASP A 33 -25.19 -30.66 3.48
N ALA A 34 -25.51 -30.96 2.22
CA ALA A 34 -24.56 -31.14 1.13
C ALA A 34 -23.55 -29.98 0.97
N LYS A 35 -23.95 -28.72 1.24
CA LYS A 35 -23.05 -27.55 1.23
C LYS A 35 -22.02 -27.62 2.37
N LYS A 36 -22.47 -27.96 3.59
CA LYS A 36 -21.63 -28.07 4.79
C LYS A 36 -20.66 -29.24 4.67
N VAL A 37 -21.10 -30.36 4.11
CA VAL A 37 -20.24 -31.52 3.82
C VAL A 37 -19.15 -31.13 2.82
N ARG A 38 -19.47 -30.44 1.72
CA ARG A 38 -18.48 -29.94 0.76
C ARG A 38 -17.45 -29.01 1.41
N ALA A 39 -17.91 -28.04 2.22
CA ALA A 39 -17.01 -27.13 2.94
C ALA A 39 -16.07 -27.86 3.92
N LEU A 40 -16.58 -28.87 4.64
CA LEU A 40 -15.75 -29.69 5.53
C LEU A 40 -14.75 -30.55 4.76
N ASN A 41 -15.13 -31.06 3.59
CA ASN A 41 -14.24 -31.85 2.74
C ASN A 41 -13.11 -31.02 2.12
N ILE A 42 -13.23 -29.68 2.05
CA ILE A 42 -12.11 -28.81 1.66
C ILE A 42 -10.96 -28.91 2.67
N ARG A 43 -11.27 -29.00 3.98
CA ARG A 43 -10.23 -29.13 5.02
C ARG A 43 -9.54 -30.48 5.05
N LYS A 44 -10.20 -31.52 4.53
CA LYS A 44 -9.68 -32.90 4.46
C LYS A 44 -8.84 -33.11 3.20
N ASP A 45 -8.03 -32.14 2.78
CA ASP A 45 -7.31 -32.25 1.52
C ASP A 45 -6.20 -33.31 1.63
N LEU A 46 -6.40 -34.46 0.99
CA LEU A 46 -5.57 -35.66 1.14
C LEU A 46 -4.45 -35.75 0.10
N GLY A 47 -4.02 -34.62 -0.46
CA GLY A 47 -3.00 -34.58 -1.52
C GLY A 47 -3.43 -35.32 -2.80
N PRO A 48 -2.48 -35.62 -3.70
CA PRO A 48 -2.78 -36.32 -4.96
C PRO A 48 -3.09 -37.80 -4.71
N ARG A 49 -4.07 -38.35 -5.43
CA ARG A 49 -4.40 -39.78 -5.36
C ARG A 49 -3.50 -40.56 -6.30
N ARG A 50 -2.93 -41.65 -5.80
CA ARG A 50 -1.98 -42.51 -6.52
C ARG A 50 -2.52 -43.94 -6.68
N ASN A 51 -2.10 -44.62 -7.74
CA ASN A 51 -2.31 -46.06 -7.89
C ASN A 51 -1.28 -46.86 -7.05
N ALA A 52 -1.40 -48.19 -7.03
CA ALA A 52 -0.46 -49.06 -6.30
C ALA A 52 0.99 -48.94 -6.80
N GLU A 53 1.19 -48.59 -8.08
CA GLU A 53 2.51 -48.34 -8.69
C GLU A 53 3.08 -46.96 -8.35
N GLY A 54 2.37 -46.12 -7.59
CA GLY A 54 2.79 -44.77 -7.21
C GLY A 54 2.56 -43.67 -8.26
N LYS A 55 1.96 -44.00 -9.41
CA LYS A 55 1.56 -43.02 -10.43
C LYS A 55 0.34 -42.23 -9.96
N ILE A 56 0.35 -40.91 -10.20
CA ILE A 56 -0.74 -40.01 -9.83
C ILE A 56 -1.91 -40.21 -10.79
N VAL A 57 -3.05 -40.63 -10.24
CA VAL A 57 -4.31 -40.82 -10.96
C VAL A 57 -5.15 -39.54 -10.93
N GLU A 58 -5.14 -38.84 -9.79
CA GLU A 58 -5.85 -37.57 -9.60
C GLU A 58 -4.89 -36.57 -8.96
N ALA A 59 -4.65 -35.45 -9.65
CA ALA A 59 -3.82 -34.38 -9.12
C ALA A 59 -4.47 -33.76 -7.87
N ALA A 60 -3.66 -33.17 -6.99
CA ALA A 60 -4.19 -32.41 -5.87
C ALA A 60 -4.97 -31.19 -6.36
N LYS A 61 -5.88 -30.66 -5.52
CA LYS A 61 -6.68 -29.49 -5.88
C LYS A 61 -5.78 -28.31 -6.24
N TYR A 62 -6.09 -27.63 -7.34
CA TYR A 62 -5.33 -26.50 -7.87
C TYR A 62 -3.87 -26.82 -8.28
N GLN A 63 -3.53 -28.11 -8.46
CA GLN A 63 -2.22 -28.57 -8.92
C GLN A 63 -2.31 -29.41 -10.20
N SER A 64 -3.21 -29.04 -11.12
CA SER A 64 -3.28 -29.64 -12.45
C SER A 64 -1.97 -29.37 -13.22
N ARG A 65 -1.47 -30.39 -13.92
CA ARG A 65 -0.24 -30.30 -14.74
C ARG A 65 -0.52 -29.88 -16.18
N GLU A 66 -1.79 -29.80 -16.55
CA GLU A 66 -2.23 -29.42 -17.88
C GLU A 66 -2.00 -27.92 -18.10
N ALA A 67 -1.30 -27.57 -19.19
CA ALA A 67 -1.11 -26.19 -19.59
C ALA A 67 -2.33 -25.73 -20.41
N PRO A 68 -3.07 -24.70 -19.95
CA PRO A 68 -4.20 -24.19 -20.71
C PRO A 68 -3.73 -23.44 -21.96
N VAL A 69 -4.49 -23.55 -23.04
CA VAL A 69 -4.27 -22.73 -24.25
C VAL A 69 -4.76 -21.31 -23.99
N ALA A 70 -3.86 -20.43 -23.56
CA ALA A 70 -4.18 -19.03 -23.27
C ALA A 70 -4.20 -18.19 -24.55
N ARG A 71 -5.34 -18.17 -25.25
CA ARG A 71 -5.59 -17.30 -26.40
C ARG A 71 -6.65 -16.26 -26.05
N ILE A 72 -6.40 -15.01 -26.41
CA ILE A 72 -7.36 -13.91 -26.28
C ILE A 72 -8.01 -13.72 -27.64
N GLU A 73 -9.33 -13.86 -27.70
CA GLU A 73 -10.07 -13.64 -28.93
C GLU A 73 -10.06 -12.14 -29.28
N PRO A 74 -9.78 -11.77 -30.56
CA PRO A 74 -9.90 -10.39 -31.00
C PRO A 74 -11.37 -9.96 -30.92
N ASN A 75 -11.66 -8.95 -30.10
CA ASN A 75 -13.01 -8.44 -29.89
C ASN A 75 -13.02 -6.91 -29.93
N ARG A 76 -13.96 -6.32 -30.68
CA ARG A 76 -14.10 -4.86 -30.77
C ARG A 76 -14.41 -4.20 -29.42
N LYS A 77 -15.00 -4.96 -28.49
CA LYS A 77 -15.32 -4.51 -27.12
C LYS A 77 -14.08 -4.14 -26.31
N TRP A 78 -12.90 -4.68 -26.63
CA TRP A 78 -11.64 -4.30 -25.95
C TRP A 78 -11.30 -2.83 -26.13
N PHE A 79 -11.74 -2.23 -27.24
CA PHE A 79 -11.43 -0.86 -27.62
C PHE A 79 -12.57 0.11 -27.36
N THR A 80 -13.70 -0.37 -26.82
CA THR A 80 -14.79 0.51 -26.38
C THR A 80 -14.53 1.00 -24.96
N ASN A 81 -14.80 2.29 -24.71
CA ASN A 81 -14.70 2.87 -23.38
C ASN A 81 -15.61 2.12 -22.39
N THR A 82 -15.02 1.50 -21.36
CA THR A 82 -15.76 0.66 -20.39
C THR A 82 -16.28 1.42 -19.18
N ARG A 83 -15.66 2.55 -18.84
CA ARG A 83 -16.06 3.45 -17.74
C ARG A 83 -15.85 4.89 -18.19
N VAL A 84 -16.95 5.64 -18.26
CA VAL A 84 -16.98 7.07 -18.60
C VAL A 84 -17.71 7.80 -17.49
N ILE A 85 -17.27 9.01 -17.17
CA ILE A 85 -17.91 9.89 -16.20
C ILE A 85 -18.15 11.25 -16.86
N SER A 86 -19.29 11.88 -16.61
CA SER A 86 -19.56 13.25 -17.06
C SER A 86 -18.80 14.25 -16.20
N GLN A 87 -18.48 15.41 -16.76
CA GLN A 87 -17.77 16.46 -16.03
C GLN A 87 -18.60 16.98 -14.84
N ASP A 88 -19.91 17.15 -15.01
CA ASP A 88 -20.81 17.64 -13.95
C ASP A 88 -20.90 16.67 -12.76
N SER A 89 -20.93 15.36 -13.04
CA SER A 89 -20.89 14.36 -11.96
C SER A 89 -19.53 14.32 -11.28
N LEU A 90 -18.46 14.66 -11.99
CA LEU A 90 -17.11 14.73 -11.44
C LEU A 90 -16.95 15.94 -10.50
N THR A 91 -17.48 17.11 -10.85
CA THR A 91 -17.45 18.30 -10.00
C THR A 91 -18.30 18.11 -8.73
N GLN A 92 -19.55 17.65 -8.87
CA GLN A 92 -20.41 17.32 -7.73
C GLN A 92 -19.75 16.32 -6.78
N PHE A 93 -19.02 15.34 -7.33
CA PHE A 93 -18.33 14.35 -6.52
C PHE A 93 -17.11 14.92 -5.78
N ARG A 94 -16.37 15.87 -6.38
CA ARG A 94 -15.26 16.57 -5.72
C ARG A 94 -15.78 17.34 -4.50
N GLU A 95 -16.89 18.06 -4.64
CA GLU A 95 -17.51 18.81 -3.54
C GLU A 95 -17.96 17.88 -2.41
N ALA A 96 -18.72 16.83 -2.73
CA ALA A 96 -19.22 15.88 -1.74
C ALA A 96 -18.10 15.10 -1.01
N MET A 97 -16.98 14.83 -1.69
CA MET A 97 -15.82 14.19 -1.08
C MET A 97 -15.04 15.15 -0.17
N ALA A 98 -14.90 16.42 -0.56
CA ALA A 98 -14.23 17.41 0.28
C ALA A 98 -14.99 17.62 1.60
N GLU A 99 -16.32 17.66 1.55
CA GLU A 99 -17.17 17.79 2.74
C GLU A 99 -17.06 16.57 3.67
N LYS A 100 -17.09 15.35 3.10
CA LYS A 100 -17.13 14.11 3.89
C LYS A 100 -15.76 13.58 4.31
N ALA A 101 -14.68 13.94 3.63
CA ALA A 101 -13.34 13.45 3.97
C ALA A 101 -12.83 14.01 5.31
N SER A 102 -13.31 15.19 5.71
CA SER A 102 -12.92 15.83 6.97
C SER A 102 -13.75 15.39 8.18
N ASP A 103 -14.85 14.67 8.00
CA ASP A 103 -15.72 14.25 9.10
C ASP A 103 -15.23 12.93 9.73
N PRO A 104 -14.67 12.95 10.96
CA PRO A 104 -14.17 11.75 11.63
C PRO A 104 -15.28 10.82 12.13
N TYR A 105 -16.53 11.28 12.22
CA TYR A 105 -17.66 10.47 12.70
C TYR A 105 -18.36 9.69 11.59
N ALA A 106 -18.16 10.07 10.33
CA ALA A 106 -18.71 9.38 9.18
C ALA A 106 -17.83 8.18 8.76
N VAL A 107 -18.42 6.99 8.68
CA VAL A 107 -17.72 5.76 8.26
C VAL A 107 -18.17 5.31 6.88
N LEU A 108 -17.21 5.01 6.00
CA LEU A 108 -17.45 4.51 4.66
C LEU A 108 -17.69 2.98 4.68
N LEU A 109 -18.92 2.55 4.40
CA LEU A 109 -19.28 1.12 4.35
C LEU A 109 -18.97 0.47 2.99
N LYS A 110 -19.17 1.20 1.89
CA LYS A 110 -18.97 0.70 0.53
C LYS A 110 -18.40 1.79 -0.35
N SER A 111 -17.19 1.57 -0.86
CA SER A 111 -16.58 2.46 -1.85
C SER A 111 -17.08 2.09 -3.24
N ASN A 112 -17.64 3.08 -3.94
CA ASN A 112 -17.86 2.96 -5.38
C ASN A 112 -16.50 3.00 -6.10
N LYS A 113 -16.40 2.33 -7.25
CA LYS A 113 -15.15 2.28 -8.04
C LYS A 113 -14.96 3.59 -8.81
N LEU A 114 -14.38 4.57 -8.14
CA LEU A 114 -14.22 5.95 -8.62
C LEU A 114 -12.79 6.23 -9.07
N PRO A 115 -12.58 7.09 -10.08
CA PRO A 115 -11.25 7.50 -10.53
C PRO A 115 -10.66 8.54 -9.56
N MET A 116 -10.18 8.10 -8.40
CA MET A 116 -9.62 8.96 -7.34
C MET A 116 -8.46 9.84 -7.81
N THR A 117 -7.75 9.44 -8.88
CA THR A 117 -6.69 10.25 -9.49
C THR A 117 -7.21 11.55 -10.09
N LEU A 118 -8.43 11.57 -10.64
CA LEU A 118 -9.04 12.77 -11.23
C LEU A 118 -9.61 13.73 -10.16
N LEU A 119 -9.70 13.30 -8.91
CA LEU A 119 -10.21 14.11 -7.80
C LEU A 119 -9.12 14.96 -7.14
N ARG A 120 -7.87 14.51 -7.21
CA ARG A 120 -6.72 15.25 -6.70
C ARG A 120 -6.25 16.21 -7.79
N ASP A 121 -6.90 17.36 -7.92
CA ASP A 121 -6.24 18.49 -8.58
C ASP A 121 -4.98 18.79 -7.76
N GLY A 122 -3.83 18.87 -8.42
CA GLY A 122 -2.49 18.84 -7.81
C GLY A 122 -2.12 20.08 -6.97
N SER A 123 -3.01 20.51 -6.07
CA SER A 123 -2.77 21.55 -5.07
C SER A 123 -1.69 21.15 -4.07
N ASP A 124 -1.40 19.86 -3.95
CA ASP A 124 -0.20 19.41 -3.26
C ASP A 124 1.03 19.68 -4.14
N THR A 125 1.68 20.77 -3.75
CA THR A 125 2.95 21.37 -4.17
C THR A 125 4.19 20.47 -4.44
N PRO A 126 4.26 19.14 -4.23
CA PRO A 126 5.33 18.31 -4.79
C PRO A 126 5.45 18.32 -6.32
N GLY A 127 4.34 18.39 -7.07
CA GLY A 127 4.37 18.32 -8.54
C GLY A 127 5.01 19.54 -9.19
N LEU A 128 4.78 20.73 -8.64
CA LEU A 128 5.32 21.99 -9.16
C LEU A 128 6.84 22.10 -8.94
N LYS A 129 7.35 21.61 -7.80
CA LYS A 129 8.79 21.55 -7.52
C LYS A 129 9.50 20.55 -8.44
N GLN A 130 8.92 19.36 -8.64
CA GLN A 130 9.43 18.37 -9.59
C GLN A 130 9.38 18.87 -11.04
N HIS A 131 8.32 19.61 -11.41
CA HIS A 131 8.21 20.25 -12.71
C HIS A 131 9.30 21.30 -12.91
N ARG A 132 9.55 22.18 -11.94
CA ARG A 132 10.64 23.18 -12.01
C ARG A 132 12.01 22.52 -12.18
N ALA A 133 12.32 21.48 -11.39
CA ALA A 133 13.58 20.76 -11.51
C ALA A 133 13.72 20.04 -12.87
N LYS A 134 12.67 19.37 -13.34
CA LYS A 134 12.65 18.71 -14.65
C LYS A 134 12.77 19.70 -15.80
N MET A 135 12.07 20.82 -15.73
CA MET A 135 12.19 21.91 -16.70
C MET A 135 13.61 22.49 -16.69
N MET A 136 14.24 22.65 -15.52
CA MET A 136 15.63 23.11 -15.42
C MET A 136 16.61 22.13 -16.07
N ILE A 137 16.46 20.82 -15.85
CA ILE A 137 17.31 19.80 -16.47
C ILE A 137 17.09 19.73 -17.99
N GLN A 138 15.86 19.91 -18.46
CA GLN A 138 15.54 19.91 -19.89
C GLN A 138 16.03 21.18 -20.61
N THR A 139 15.95 22.33 -19.94
CA THR A 139 16.39 23.62 -20.51
C THR A 139 17.89 23.84 -20.38
N SER A 140 18.51 23.29 -19.34
CA SER A 140 19.94 23.38 -19.08
C SER A 140 20.45 22.03 -18.55
N SER A 141 20.91 21.18 -19.46
CA SER A 141 21.44 19.87 -19.12
C SER A 141 22.77 19.98 -18.36
N PHE A 142 23.18 18.93 -17.65
CA PHE A 142 24.44 18.94 -16.91
C PHE A 142 25.67 19.12 -17.83
N ALA A 143 25.67 18.45 -18.99
CA ALA A 143 26.77 18.53 -19.96
C ALA A 143 26.95 19.93 -20.57
N ASP A 144 25.84 20.68 -20.72
CA ASP A 144 25.86 22.04 -21.27
C ASP A 144 26.19 23.10 -20.20
N THR A 145 25.93 22.80 -18.93
CA THR A 145 26.14 23.73 -17.81
C THR A 145 27.52 23.60 -17.17
N PHE A 146 28.06 22.39 -17.09
CA PHE A 146 29.34 22.10 -16.44
C PHE A 146 30.21 21.19 -17.31
N GLY A 147 31.53 21.44 -17.29
CA GLY A 147 32.52 20.62 -17.97
C GLY A 147 33.16 21.29 -19.20
N PRO A 148 34.04 20.56 -19.92
CA PRO A 148 34.85 21.11 -21.01
C PRO A 148 34.03 21.65 -22.18
N ALA A 149 32.85 21.07 -22.43
CA ALA A 149 31.93 21.47 -23.49
C ALA A 149 30.84 22.45 -23.02
N SER A 150 31.00 23.06 -21.84
CA SER A 150 29.99 23.94 -21.25
C SER A 150 29.69 25.16 -22.12
N GLN A 151 28.40 25.37 -22.40
CA GLN A 151 27.89 26.46 -23.23
C GLN A 151 27.43 27.67 -22.40
N ARG A 152 27.24 27.51 -21.09
CA ARG A 152 26.77 28.58 -20.20
C ARG A 152 27.87 29.63 -19.95
N LYS A 153 27.64 30.87 -20.41
CA LYS A 153 28.56 32.00 -20.19
C LYS A 153 28.17 32.94 -19.05
N ARG A 154 26.89 33.00 -18.66
CA ARG A 154 26.38 33.91 -17.61
C ARG A 154 25.44 33.18 -16.65
N VAL A 155 25.49 33.57 -15.38
CA VAL A 155 24.61 33.06 -14.32
C VAL A 155 23.26 33.79 -14.37
N LYS A 156 22.18 33.08 -14.06
CA LYS A 156 20.86 33.67 -13.84
C LYS A 156 20.79 33.95 -12.34
N LEU A 157 20.91 35.22 -11.96
CA LEU A 157 20.78 35.67 -10.58
C LEU A 157 19.37 36.24 -10.38
N ASP A 158 18.86 36.14 -9.16
CA ASP A 158 17.55 36.68 -8.77
C ASP A 158 17.65 38.14 -8.27
N VAL A 159 18.87 38.68 -8.18
CA VAL A 159 19.15 40.05 -7.72
C VAL A 159 19.31 41.01 -8.90
N SER A 160 18.81 42.23 -8.74
CA SER A 160 18.84 43.24 -9.81
C SER A 160 19.98 44.27 -9.68
N SER A 161 20.49 44.48 -8.45
CA SER A 161 21.55 45.46 -8.16
C SER A 161 22.62 44.88 -7.24
N LEU A 162 23.81 45.50 -7.23
CA LEU A 162 24.92 45.10 -6.36
C LEU A 162 24.57 45.31 -4.88
N ALA A 163 23.79 46.34 -4.55
CA ALA A 163 23.34 46.59 -3.19
C ALA A 163 22.42 45.46 -2.67
N GLN A 164 21.48 45.00 -3.50
CA GLN A 164 20.61 43.85 -3.15
C GLN A 164 21.41 42.55 -2.97
N MET A 165 22.48 42.37 -3.77
CA MET A 165 23.36 41.22 -3.60
C MET A 165 24.11 41.24 -2.27
N ALA A 166 24.54 42.41 -1.81
CA ALA A 166 25.20 42.57 -0.52
C ALA A 166 24.23 42.27 0.65
N GLU A 167 23.01 42.81 0.59
CA GLU A 167 21.95 42.57 1.58
C GLU A 167 21.57 41.08 1.65
N GLU A 168 21.36 40.41 0.51
CA GLU A 168 21.05 38.98 0.48
C GLU A 168 22.23 38.13 1.00
N SER A 169 23.47 38.55 0.76
CA SER A 169 24.65 37.88 1.30
C SER A 169 24.72 37.99 2.82
N GLU A 170 24.42 39.16 3.40
CA GLU A 170 24.34 39.36 4.85
C GLU A 170 23.22 38.49 5.46
N ASN A 171 22.02 38.52 4.88
CA ASN A 171 20.91 37.66 5.30
C ASN A 171 21.27 36.16 5.22
N SER A 172 21.97 35.74 4.15
CA SER A 172 22.42 34.35 4.00
C SER A 172 23.45 33.95 5.07
N MET A 173 24.32 34.89 5.47
CA MET A 173 25.30 34.67 6.52
C MET A 173 24.62 34.60 7.90
N ASP A 174 23.66 35.47 8.17
CA ASP A 174 22.92 35.47 9.43
C ASP A 174 22.06 34.20 9.56
N THR A 175 21.36 33.78 8.51
CA THR A 175 20.64 32.50 8.51
C THR A 175 21.57 31.29 8.64
N TYR A 176 22.80 31.37 8.12
CA TYR A 176 23.82 30.35 8.32
C TYR A 176 24.30 30.29 9.78
N ARG A 177 24.61 31.44 10.39
CA ARG A 177 24.98 31.55 11.80
C ARG A 177 23.87 31.05 12.71
N GLU A 178 22.62 31.45 12.48
CA GLU A 178 21.47 30.94 13.21
C GLU A 178 21.33 29.41 13.07
N ARG A 179 21.59 28.84 11.88
CA ARG A 179 21.54 27.39 11.68
C ARG A 179 22.63 26.69 12.48
N LEU A 180 23.85 27.25 12.49
CA LEU A 180 24.96 26.72 13.30
C LEU A 180 24.65 26.79 14.79
N GLU A 181 24.12 27.92 15.27
CA GLU A 181 23.70 28.08 16.66
C GLU A 181 22.59 27.09 17.03
N LYS A 182 21.56 26.94 16.18
CA LYS A 182 20.50 25.94 16.35
C LYS A 182 21.04 24.50 16.38
N ALA A 183 21.99 24.18 15.50
CA ALA A 183 22.64 22.87 15.46
C ALA A 183 23.47 22.61 16.72
N ARG A 184 24.20 23.63 17.20
CA ARG A 184 24.97 23.58 18.45
C ARG A 184 24.06 23.33 19.65
N LEU A 185 22.98 24.10 19.79
CA LEU A 185 21.98 23.95 20.85
C LEU A 185 21.29 22.58 20.81
N LEU A 186 20.96 22.06 19.62
CA LEU A 186 20.31 20.76 19.47
C LEU A 186 21.25 19.57 19.75
N SER A 187 22.56 19.75 19.56
CA SER A 187 23.55 18.69 19.83
C SER A 187 23.74 18.39 21.32
N GLY A 188 23.26 19.27 22.22
CA GLY A 188 23.39 19.09 23.67
C GLY A 188 24.83 19.12 24.19
N THR A 189 25.78 19.57 23.37
CA THR A 189 27.19 19.72 23.77
C THR A 189 27.34 21.06 24.49
N ASP A 190 27.36 21.03 25.83
CA ASP A 190 27.67 22.20 26.68
C ASP A 190 29.05 22.77 26.33
N GLU A 191 29.22 24.06 26.65
CA GLU A 191 30.25 25.04 26.23
C GLU A 191 31.74 24.68 26.45
N ASN A 192 32.10 23.44 26.78
CA ASN A 192 33.47 23.07 27.21
C ASN A 192 34.29 22.25 26.20
N ASN A 193 33.97 22.28 24.91
CA ASN A 193 34.85 21.73 23.86
C ASN A 193 35.14 22.81 22.81
N GLU A 194 35.99 23.77 23.16
CA GLU A 194 36.47 24.85 22.29
C GLU A 194 37.68 24.45 21.41
N GLU A 195 37.85 23.17 21.07
CA GLU A 195 38.97 22.73 20.21
C GLU A 195 38.47 21.93 19.00
N GLY A 196 37.89 22.63 18.02
CA GLY A 196 37.56 22.05 16.72
C GLY A 196 37.12 23.13 15.74
N GLY A 197 38.00 23.48 14.80
CA GLY A 197 37.83 24.59 13.86
C GLY A 197 36.55 24.56 13.00
N GLU A 198 36.27 25.73 12.42
CA GLU A 198 35.02 26.19 11.77
C GLU A 198 34.45 25.34 10.60
N ASP A 199 34.98 24.15 10.30
CA ASP A 199 34.56 23.35 9.12
C ASP A 199 34.27 21.87 9.42
N ARG A 200 33.94 21.54 10.67
CA ARG A 200 33.46 20.20 11.03
C ARG A 200 32.18 20.29 11.85
N VAL A 201 31.06 20.49 11.15
CA VAL A 201 29.83 19.76 11.50
C VAL A 201 30.02 18.32 11.02
N GLU A 202 31.08 17.66 11.48
CA GLU A 202 30.99 16.22 11.64
C GLU A 202 29.95 16.09 12.73
N VAL A 203 28.73 15.72 12.32
CA VAL A 203 27.78 15.02 13.18
C VAL A 203 28.66 14.01 13.89
N ALA A 204 29.04 14.32 15.14
CA ALA A 204 29.85 13.45 15.94
C ALA A 204 29.07 12.15 15.90
N ASP A 205 29.59 11.19 15.13
CA ASP A 205 29.03 9.87 15.00
C ASP A 205 28.84 9.46 16.44
N PRO A 206 27.59 9.34 16.92
CA PRO A 206 27.38 9.36 18.34
C PRO A 206 28.11 8.14 18.85
N LEU A 207 29.28 8.37 19.45
CA LEU A 207 29.89 7.49 20.44
C LEU A 207 29.01 7.50 21.70
N SER A 208 27.69 7.63 21.53
CA SER A 208 26.69 7.10 22.41
C SER A 208 26.98 5.61 22.50
N LEU A 209 27.35 5.18 23.70
CA LEU A 209 27.13 3.83 24.21
C LEU A 209 26.16 3.05 23.31
N ALA A 210 26.61 1.91 22.78
CA ALA A 210 25.81 1.07 21.88
C ALA A 210 24.35 1.05 22.37
N ILE A 211 23.44 1.65 21.59
CA ILE A 211 22.03 1.74 21.95
C ILE A 211 21.57 0.34 22.28
N GLU A 212 21.09 0.15 23.51
CA GLU A 212 20.72 -1.18 23.94
C GLU A 212 19.69 -1.76 22.97
N PRO A 213 19.81 -3.05 22.59
CA PRO A 213 18.90 -3.69 21.65
C PRO A 213 17.45 -3.73 22.16
N VAL A 214 17.21 -3.40 23.43
CA VAL A 214 15.88 -3.21 23.99
C VAL A 214 15.11 -2.08 23.32
N PHE A 215 15.76 -0.98 22.93
CA PHE A 215 15.09 0.18 22.32
C PHE A 215 14.67 -0.07 20.86
N GLN A 216 15.21 -1.11 20.22
CA GLN A 216 14.81 -1.55 18.88
C GLN A 216 13.65 -2.57 18.91
N LYS A 217 13.25 -3.05 20.10
CA LYS A 217 12.09 -3.93 20.23
C LYS A 217 10.84 -3.18 19.77
N GLY A 218 9.96 -3.88 19.04
CA GLY A 218 8.78 -3.28 18.39
C GLY A 218 9.00 -2.91 16.92
N GLN A 219 10.24 -2.68 16.48
CA GLN A 219 10.55 -2.34 15.08
C GLN A 219 10.94 -3.55 14.21
N SER A 220 10.82 -4.78 14.74
CA SER A 220 11.21 -5.99 14.03
C SER A 220 10.29 -6.29 12.83
N LYS A 221 10.89 -6.70 11.70
CA LYS A 221 10.16 -7.17 10.49
C LYS A 221 9.13 -8.26 10.81
N ARG A 222 9.39 -9.12 11.80
CA ARG A 222 8.44 -10.15 12.24
C ARG A 222 7.17 -9.52 12.81
N ILE A 223 7.30 -8.51 13.68
CA ILE A 223 6.17 -7.84 14.32
C ILE A 223 5.36 -7.04 13.28
N TRP A 224 6.05 -6.31 12.40
CA TRP A 224 5.38 -5.58 11.31
C TRP A 224 4.66 -6.50 10.33
N ASN A 225 5.24 -7.66 9.98
CA ASN A 225 4.55 -8.63 9.13
C ASN A 225 3.31 -9.22 9.81
N GLU A 226 3.36 -9.49 11.12
CA GLU A 226 2.18 -9.91 11.89
C GLU A 226 1.11 -8.81 11.94
N LEU A 227 1.51 -7.56 12.16
CA LEU A 227 0.63 -6.38 12.12
C LEU A 227 -0.08 -6.27 10.77
N TYR A 228 0.66 -6.26 9.66
CA TYR A 228 0.08 -6.19 8.32
C TYR A 228 -0.76 -7.43 7.99
N LYS A 229 -0.38 -8.61 8.47
CA LYS A 229 -1.19 -9.82 8.34
C LYS A 229 -2.55 -9.66 9.03
N VAL A 230 -2.61 -9.03 10.20
CA VAL A 230 -3.86 -8.76 10.93
C VAL A 230 -4.69 -7.69 10.23
N LEU A 231 -4.09 -6.56 9.85
CA LEU A 231 -4.77 -5.46 9.15
C LEU A 231 -5.38 -5.91 7.81
N VAL A 232 -4.67 -6.74 7.05
CA VAL A 232 -5.13 -7.23 5.73
C VAL A 232 -6.07 -8.45 5.87
N ARG A 233 -6.12 -9.09 7.04
CA ARG A 233 -7.01 -10.25 7.22
C ARG A 233 -8.46 -9.81 7.15
N ILE A 234 -9.26 -10.55 6.38
CA ILE A 234 -10.71 -10.42 6.20
C ILE A 234 -11.51 -10.35 7.53
N TYR A 235 -10.90 -10.68 8.68
CA TYR A 235 -11.57 -10.63 9.99
C TYR A 235 -11.47 -9.27 10.69
N SER A 236 -10.63 -8.34 10.24
CA SER A 236 -10.61 -6.97 10.78
C SER A 236 -11.58 -6.10 9.96
N ASN A 237 -12.85 -6.09 10.37
CA ASN A 237 -13.83 -5.14 9.85
C ASN A 237 -13.71 -3.76 10.52
N ALA A 238 -12.98 -3.70 11.64
CA ALA A 238 -12.64 -2.48 12.38
C ALA A 238 -11.26 -2.66 13.02
N VAL A 239 -10.52 -1.56 13.14
CA VAL A 239 -9.25 -1.47 13.87
C VAL A 239 -9.50 -0.54 15.04
N LEU A 240 -9.20 -1.01 16.25
CA LEU A 240 -9.25 -0.20 17.46
C LEU A 240 -7.81 0.11 17.86
N GLU A 241 -7.46 1.39 17.86
CA GLU A 241 -6.19 1.87 18.40
C GLU A 241 -6.38 2.13 19.89
N LEU A 242 -5.67 1.37 20.72
CA LEU A 242 -5.67 1.57 22.16
C LEU A 242 -4.59 2.60 22.50
N GLY A 243 -4.99 3.81 22.85
CA GLY A 243 -4.10 4.79 23.48
C GLY A 243 -3.82 4.40 24.93
N SER A 244 -2.59 4.59 25.39
CA SER A 244 -2.35 4.73 26.83
C SER A 244 -2.47 6.21 27.18
N ASP A 245 -3.28 6.52 28.20
CA ASP A 245 -3.27 7.83 28.84
C ASP A 245 -1.90 8.13 29.48
#